data_AF-A0A354J562-F1
#
_entry.id   AF-A0A354J562-F1
#
_cell.length_a   1.000
_cell.length_b   1.000
_cell.length_c   1.000
_cell.angle_alpha   90.00
_cell.angle_beta   90.00
_cell.angle_gamma   90.00
#
_symmetry.space_group_name_H-M   'P 1'
#
loop_
_entity.id
_entity.type
_entity.pdbx_description
1 polymer ?
#
loop_
_entity_poly.entity_id
_entity_poly.type
_entity_poly.pdbx_seq_one_letter_code
_entity_poly.pdbx_strand_id
1 'polypeptide(L)'
;MIKILAIGNSFSQDATAYLHDIAKAAGKDTKVVNLYIGGCSLETHWNNIVADAALYDYELNGQSTGSKISIRQALQEEAWDYVTLQQVSGDSGILSTYDPYLGNISKYVREYAPGSEQLLHQTWAYEIDSDHPDFAKYHKNQGEMYRAITEAYHKLAKESSLRVIPSGKVIQELRALPAFDYPNGGISLCRDGFHMNCLYGRYALAATWFEFILQDSIIENTFLPGNGEEVDRSKIKLIKETIHGLRLFELLFTPGQSLSYDFDK
;
A
#
# COMPACT_ATOMS: atom_id res chain seq x y z
N MET A 1 4.64 -18.27 -10.86
CA MET A 1 3.62 -17.64 -10.02
C MET A 1 4.34 -16.81 -8.97
N ILE A 2 4.01 -15.53 -8.82
CA ILE A 2 4.54 -14.67 -7.76
C ILE A 2 3.58 -14.67 -6.56
N LYS A 3 4.09 -14.85 -5.35
CA LYS A 3 3.30 -14.96 -4.12
C LYS A 3 3.57 -13.78 -3.21
N ILE A 4 2.52 -13.04 -2.86
CA ILE A 4 2.58 -11.79 -2.11
C ILE A 4 1.68 -11.92 -0.88
N LEU A 5 2.23 -11.67 0.30
CA LEU A 5 1.48 -11.60 1.55
C LEU A 5 1.54 -10.18 2.12
N ALA A 6 0.40 -9.54 2.33
CA ALA A 6 0.30 -8.26 3.01
C ALA A 6 -0.12 -8.47 4.47
N ILE A 7 0.71 -8.00 5.40
CA ILE A 7 0.35 -7.90 6.83
C ILE A 7 -0.09 -6.45 7.05
N GLY A 8 -1.40 -6.23 7.13
CA GLY A 8 -1.94 -4.88 7.20
C GLY A 8 -3.38 -4.78 7.69
N ASN A 9 -4.17 -3.99 6.97
CA ASN A 9 -5.50 -3.56 7.38
C ASN A 9 -6.32 -3.11 6.15
N SER A 10 -7.25 -2.16 6.31
CA SER A 10 -8.05 -1.64 5.21
C SER A 10 -7.23 -0.94 4.12
N PHE A 11 -6.03 -0.43 4.42
CA PHE A 11 -5.17 0.22 3.43
C PHE A 11 -4.45 -0.82 2.55
N SER A 12 -4.03 -1.96 3.11
CA SER A 12 -3.53 -3.07 2.28
C SER A 12 -4.66 -3.74 1.51
N GLN A 13 -5.88 -3.79 2.06
CA GLN A 13 -7.06 -4.24 1.31
C GLN A 13 -7.29 -3.36 0.07
N ASP A 14 -7.23 -2.03 0.22
CA ASP A 14 -7.39 -1.11 -0.92
C ASP A 14 -6.29 -1.30 -1.98
N ALA A 15 -5.05 -1.59 -1.58
CA ALA A 15 -3.95 -1.81 -2.51
C ALA A 15 -3.97 -3.19 -3.19
N THR A 16 -4.48 -4.21 -2.51
CA THR A 16 -4.49 -5.59 -3.01
C THR A 16 -5.75 -5.94 -3.80
N ALA A 17 -6.80 -5.12 -3.71
CA ALA A 17 -8.12 -5.35 -4.30
C ALA A 17 -8.11 -5.75 -5.78
N TYR A 18 -7.23 -5.15 -6.59
CA TYR A 18 -7.15 -5.41 -8.04
C TYR A 18 -5.79 -5.96 -8.50
N LEU A 19 -4.85 -6.19 -7.58
CA LEU A 19 -3.48 -6.55 -7.96
C LEU A 19 -3.44 -7.87 -8.74
N HIS A 20 -4.21 -8.87 -8.30
CA HIS A 20 -4.28 -10.16 -8.98
C HIS A 20 -4.87 -10.04 -10.39
N ASP A 21 -5.96 -9.28 -10.55
CA ASP A 21 -6.61 -9.13 -11.86
C ASP A 21 -5.77 -8.31 -12.84
N ILE A 22 -5.11 -7.25 -12.37
CA ILE A 22 -4.12 -6.50 -13.15
C ILE A 22 -3.00 -7.46 -13.60
N ALA A 23 -2.44 -8.25 -12.69
CA ALA A 23 -1.39 -9.21 -13.04
C ALA A 23 -1.85 -10.22 -14.09
N LYS A 24 -3.06 -10.77 -13.91
CA LYS A 24 -3.67 -11.73 -14.84
C LYS A 24 -3.88 -11.12 -16.22
N ALA A 25 -4.32 -9.87 -16.32
CA ALA A 25 -4.47 -9.15 -17.59
C ALA A 25 -3.14 -8.92 -18.32
N ALA A 26 -2.02 -8.95 -17.60
CA ALA A 26 -0.66 -8.93 -18.16
C ALA A 26 -0.09 -10.35 -18.42
N GLY A 27 -0.90 -11.40 -18.28
CA GLY A 27 -0.44 -12.79 -18.45
C GLY A 27 0.47 -13.29 -17.31
N LYS A 28 0.47 -12.61 -16.16
CA LYS A 28 1.23 -13.00 -14.97
C LYS A 28 0.33 -13.72 -13.97
N ASP A 29 0.84 -14.82 -13.46
CA ASP A 29 0.18 -15.61 -12.43
C ASP A 29 0.65 -15.18 -11.04
N THR A 30 -0.30 -14.86 -10.16
CA THR A 30 -0.03 -14.36 -8.80
C THR A 30 -0.96 -15.00 -7.77
N LYS A 31 -0.45 -15.15 -6.54
CA LYS A 31 -1.25 -15.36 -5.34
C LYS A 31 -1.06 -14.16 -4.43
N VAL A 32 -2.10 -13.38 -4.21
CA VAL A 32 -2.08 -12.20 -3.36
C VAL A 32 -2.93 -12.46 -2.15
N VAL A 33 -2.34 -12.44 -0.96
CA VAL A 33 -3.06 -12.58 0.31
C VAL A 33 -2.95 -11.30 1.10
N ASN A 34 -4.08 -10.82 1.61
CA ASN A 34 -4.13 -9.75 2.59
C ASN A 34 -4.62 -10.31 3.93
N LEU A 35 -3.84 -10.09 4.99
CA LEU A 35 -4.25 -10.37 6.36
C LEU A 35 -4.94 -9.15 6.93
N TYR A 36 -6.27 -9.20 6.98
CA TYR A 36 -7.08 -8.05 7.31
C TYR A 36 -7.53 -8.05 8.77
N ILE A 37 -7.24 -6.94 9.47
CA ILE A 37 -7.96 -6.48 10.65
C ILE A 37 -8.19 -4.97 10.46
N GLY A 38 -9.43 -4.51 10.62
CA GLY A 38 -9.76 -3.08 10.49
C GLY A 38 -8.97 -2.23 11.49
N GLY A 39 -8.29 -1.18 11.02
CA GLY A 39 -7.49 -0.28 11.87
C GLY A 39 -6.28 -0.94 12.55
N CYS A 40 -5.79 -2.09 12.07
CA CYS A 40 -4.68 -2.79 12.71
C CYS A 40 -3.38 -1.97 12.64
N SER A 41 -2.81 -1.68 13.81
CA SER A 41 -1.49 -1.05 13.98
C SER A 41 -0.39 -2.10 14.07
N LEU A 42 0.87 -1.67 13.92
CA LEU A 42 2.04 -2.53 14.15
C LEU A 42 2.05 -3.12 15.58
N GLU A 43 1.63 -2.34 16.59
CA GLU A 43 1.48 -2.82 17.95
C GLU A 43 0.48 -3.98 18.04
N THR A 44 -0.70 -3.81 17.45
CA THR A 44 -1.73 -4.86 17.42
C THR A 44 -1.24 -6.09 16.67
N HIS A 45 -0.53 -5.92 15.55
CA HIS A 45 0.09 -7.03 14.82
C HIS A 45 1.07 -7.81 15.71
N TRP A 46 1.94 -7.10 16.44
CA TRP A 46 2.91 -7.72 17.31
C TRP A 46 2.25 -8.46 18.48
N ASN A 47 1.24 -7.86 19.12
CA ASN A 47 0.48 -8.51 20.20
C ASN A 47 -0.21 -9.78 19.71
N ASN A 48 -0.79 -9.76 18.50
CA ASN A 48 -1.39 -10.94 17.88
C ASN A 48 -0.36 -12.03 17.54
N ILE A 49 0.87 -11.65 17.12
CA ILE A 49 1.97 -12.59 16.90
C ILE A 49 2.37 -13.27 18.21
N VAL A 50 2.56 -12.49 19.28
CA VAL A 50 2.94 -13.02 20.60
C VAL A 50 1.90 -14.00 21.13
N ALA A 51 0.61 -13.72 20.90
CA ALA A 51 -0.49 -14.58 21.30
C ALA A 51 -0.80 -15.73 20.33
N ASP A 52 -0.11 -15.84 19.19
CA ASP A 52 -0.42 -16.74 18.06
C ASP A 52 -1.91 -16.68 17.64
N ALA A 53 -2.47 -15.47 17.65
CA ALA A 53 -3.90 -15.25 17.55
C ALA A 53 -4.42 -15.37 16.10
N ALA A 54 -5.37 -16.28 15.87
CA ALA A 54 -6.03 -16.49 14.58
C ALA A 54 -7.20 -15.51 14.37
N LEU A 55 -6.89 -14.21 14.26
CA LEU A 55 -7.89 -13.12 14.21
C LEU A 55 -8.04 -12.46 12.84
N TYR A 56 -7.09 -12.67 11.94
CA TYR A 56 -7.03 -12.00 10.64
C TYR A 56 -8.03 -12.61 9.67
N ASP A 57 -8.89 -11.78 9.07
CA ASP A 57 -9.66 -12.23 7.92
C ASP A 57 -8.69 -12.49 6.77
N TYR A 58 -8.75 -13.71 6.25
CA TYR A 58 -7.91 -14.14 5.14
C TYR A 58 -8.57 -13.70 3.83
N GLU A 59 -7.98 -12.74 3.16
CA GLU A 59 -8.43 -12.27 1.86
C GLU A 59 -7.49 -12.77 0.77
N LEU A 60 -8.04 -13.50 -0.20
CA LEU A 60 -7.32 -14.08 -1.32
C LEU A 60 -7.69 -13.37 -2.62
N ASN A 61 -6.70 -12.87 -3.33
CA ASN A 61 -6.84 -12.21 -4.62
C ASN A 61 -7.92 -11.11 -4.61
N GLY A 62 -7.89 -10.27 -3.56
CA GLY A 62 -8.81 -9.15 -3.39
C GLY A 62 -10.21 -9.53 -2.87
N GLN A 63 -10.44 -10.80 -2.49
CA GLN A 63 -11.73 -11.30 -2.01
C GLN A 63 -11.61 -11.92 -0.63
N SER A 64 -12.58 -11.64 0.25
CA SER A 64 -12.67 -12.35 1.54
C SER A 64 -12.97 -13.83 1.33
N THR A 65 -12.29 -14.69 2.08
CA THR A 65 -12.56 -16.14 2.07
C THR A 65 -13.56 -16.57 3.15
N GLY A 66 -13.98 -15.65 4.03
CA GLY A 66 -14.79 -15.96 5.21
C GLY A 66 -14.05 -16.76 6.30
N SER A 67 -12.75 -16.97 6.15
CA SER A 67 -11.91 -17.71 7.10
C SER A 67 -10.98 -16.78 7.86
N LYS A 68 -10.63 -17.17 9.09
CA LYS A 68 -9.63 -16.48 9.91
C LYS A 68 -8.34 -17.28 10.02
N ILE A 69 -7.22 -16.57 10.12
CA ILE A 69 -5.88 -17.16 10.23
C ILE A 69 -5.00 -16.36 11.21
N SER A 70 -3.94 -16.98 11.73
CA SER A 70 -2.86 -16.27 12.42
C SER A 70 -1.77 -15.83 11.43
N ILE A 71 -0.96 -14.82 11.80
CA ILE A 71 0.21 -14.42 10.99
C ILE A 71 1.18 -15.61 10.82
N ARG A 72 1.38 -16.44 11.85
CA ARG A 72 2.26 -17.62 11.77
C ARG A 72 1.80 -18.59 10.69
N GLN A 73 0.52 -18.99 10.74
CA GLN A 73 -0.06 -19.92 9.78
C GLN A 73 0.05 -19.37 8.35
N ALA A 74 -0.25 -18.09 8.15
CA ALA A 74 -0.12 -17.45 6.83
C ALA A 74 1.33 -17.42 6.32
N LEU A 75 2.30 -17.08 7.17
CA LEU A 75 3.72 -17.07 6.79
C LEU A 75 4.24 -18.46 6.40
N GLN A 76 3.71 -19.52 7.01
CA GLN A 76 4.11 -20.91 6.73
C GLN A 76 3.31 -21.56 5.60
N GLU A 77 2.23 -20.94 5.12
CA GLU A 77 1.35 -21.49 4.10
C GLU A 77 2.05 -21.65 2.75
N GLU A 78 2.94 -20.72 2.41
CA GLU A 78 3.59 -20.63 1.11
C GLU A 78 5.05 -20.22 1.25
N ALA A 79 5.85 -20.58 0.24
CA ALA A 79 7.12 -19.91 -0.01
C ALA A 79 6.83 -18.54 -0.64
N TRP A 80 6.59 -17.54 0.21
CA TRP A 80 6.30 -16.16 -0.21
C TRP A 80 7.49 -15.52 -0.92
N ASP A 81 7.26 -14.89 -2.07
CA ASP A 81 8.27 -14.05 -2.72
C ASP A 81 8.36 -12.69 -2.03
N TYR A 82 7.21 -12.13 -1.63
CA TYR A 82 7.13 -10.82 -0.99
C TYR A 82 6.23 -10.83 0.24
N VAL A 83 6.67 -10.18 1.32
CA VAL A 83 5.86 -9.85 2.49
C VAL A 83 5.85 -8.35 2.70
N THR A 84 4.67 -7.73 2.68
CA THR A 84 4.54 -6.28 2.89
C THR A 84 4.12 -5.95 4.31
N LEU A 85 4.71 -4.88 4.85
CA LEU A 85 4.45 -4.35 6.18
C LEU A 85 4.05 -2.87 6.08
N GLN A 86 3.12 -2.44 6.92
CA GLN A 86 2.70 -1.04 7.02
C GLN A 86 2.22 -0.70 8.43
N GLN A 87 2.16 0.59 8.73
CA GLN A 87 1.51 1.11 9.94
C GLN A 87 0.02 1.41 9.69
N VAL A 88 -0.76 1.55 10.77
CA VAL A 88 -2.10 2.15 10.72
C VAL A 88 -2.01 3.61 10.27
N SER A 89 -2.99 4.06 9.48
CA SER A 89 -2.89 5.33 8.74
C SER A 89 -2.69 6.56 9.65
N GLY A 90 -3.34 6.61 10.80
CA GLY A 90 -3.18 7.71 11.76
C GLY A 90 -1.76 7.84 12.33
N ASP A 91 -1.03 6.72 12.42
CA ASP A 91 0.32 6.66 12.98
C ASP A 91 1.42 6.56 11.92
N SER A 92 1.04 6.54 10.64
CA SER A 92 1.96 6.27 9.52
C SER A 92 3.05 7.32 9.29
N GLY A 93 2.88 8.54 9.83
CA GLY A 93 3.92 9.56 9.87
C GLY A 93 4.63 9.71 11.23
N ILE A 94 4.32 8.87 12.22
CA ILE A 94 4.82 9.01 13.60
C ILE A 94 5.84 7.91 13.89
N LEU A 95 7.12 8.24 13.70
CA LEU A 95 8.22 7.27 13.77
C LEU A 95 8.28 6.49 15.10
N SER A 96 7.95 7.11 16.23
CA SER A 96 8.00 6.43 17.54
C SER A 96 7.01 5.28 17.67
N THR A 97 5.99 5.19 16.79
CA THR A 97 5.00 4.10 16.80
C THR A 97 5.49 2.84 16.10
N TYR A 98 6.65 2.90 15.43
CA TYR A 98 7.24 1.77 14.73
C TYR A 98 8.12 0.91 15.64
N ASP A 99 8.74 1.49 16.67
CA ASP A 99 9.58 0.78 17.63
C ASP A 99 8.75 0.31 18.85
N PRO A 100 8.92 -0.94 19.33
CA PRO A 100 9.78 -2.02 18.82
C PRO A 100 9.12 -2.87 17.72
N TYR A 101 7.90 -2.54 17.34
CA TYR A 101 6.99 -3.43 16.63
C TYR A 101 7.46 -3.82 15.22
N LEU A 102 7.87 -2.86 14.39
CA LEU A 102 8.33 -3.15 13.03
C LEU A 102 9.55 -4.09 13.04
N GLY A 103 10.53 -3.83 13.91
CA GLY A 103 11.72 -4.65 14.05
C GLY A 103 11.39 -6.07 14.50
N ASN A 104 10.50 -6.21 15.48
CA ASN A 104 10.03 -7.49 16.00
C ASN A 104 9.27 -8.29 14.94
N ILE A 105 8.32 -7.67 14.24
CA ILE A 105 7.56 -8.30 13.15
C ILE A 105 8.50 -8.70 12.02
N SER A 106 9.44 -7.83 11.64
CA SER A 106 10.40 -8.11 10.57
C SER A 106 11.30 -9.32 10.90
N LYS A 107 11.73 -9.44 12.16
CA LYS A 107 12.45 -10.64 12.64
C LYS A 107 11.57 -11.88 12.58
N TYR A 108 10.31 -11.77 12.98
CA TYR A 108 9.36 -12.87 12.93
C TYR A 108 9.10 -13.35 11.48
N VAL A 109 8.96 -12.43 10.53
CA VAL A 109 8.85 -12.77 9.10
C VAL A 109 10.11 -13.47 8.60
N ARG A 110 11.32 -13.04 8.99
CA ARG A 110 12.57 -13.74 8.63
C ARG A 110 12.63 -15.16 9.19
N GLU A 111 12.03 -15.41 10.35
CA GLU A 111 12.01 -16.73 10.97
C GLU A 111 11.09 -17.69 10.22
N TYR A 112 9.87 -17.26 9.86
CA TYR A 112 8.85 -18.15 9.30
C TYR A 112 8.73 -18.10 7.77
N ALA A 113 9.24 -17.05 7.11
CA ALA A 113 9.29 -16.90 5.65
C ALA A 113 10.66 -16.35 5.20
N PRO A 114 11.78 -17.07 5.48
CA PRO A 114 13.15 -16.58 5.27
C PRO A 114 13.50 -16.28 3.80
N GLY A 115 12.77 -16.86 2.85
CA GLY A 115 12.98 -16.61 1.41
C GLY A 115 12.26 -15.37 0.87
N SER A 116 11.39 -14.75 1.67
CA SER A 116 10.62 -13.59 1.23
C SER A 116 11.43 -12.30 1.29
N GLU A 117 11.28 -11.47 0.26
CA GLU A 117 11.66 -10.07 0.35
C GLU A 117 10.62 -9.30 1.16
N GLN A 118 11.07 -8.58 2.18
CA GLN A 118 10.19 -7.70 2.95
C GLN A 118 10.12 -6.31 2.31
N LEU A 119 8.91 -5.78 2.17
CA LEU A 119 8.66 -4.45 1.60
C LEU A 119 7.90 -3.59 2.60
N LEU A 120 8.25 -2.30 2.66
CA LEU A 120 7.43 -1.32 3.36
C LEU A 120 6.38 -0.76 2.39
N HIS A 121 5.10 -0.84 2.73
CA HIS A 121 4.04 -0.20 1.96
C HIS A 121 3.79 1.22 2.48
N GLN A 122 4.35 2.23 1.81
CA GLN A 122 4.11 3.62 2.15
C GLN A 122 2.67 3.99 1.81
N THR A 123 1.86 4.17 2.84
CA THR A 123 0.46 4.60 2.75
C THR A 123 0.34 6.08 2.36
N TRP A 124 -0.89 6.57 2.18
CA TRP A 124 -1.19 7.94 1.72
C TRP A 124 -1.74 8.82 2.85
N ALA A 125 -1.63 10.13 2.64
CA ALA A 125 -2.27 11.13 3.50
C ALA A 125 -3.79 11.17 3.28
N TYR A 126 -4.53 11.59 4.31
CA TYR A 126 -5.97 11.81 4.22
C TYR A 126 -6.34 12.98 3.32
N GLU A 127 -7.61 13.09 2.97
CA GLU A 127 -8.15 14.22 2.18
C GLU A 127 -8.16 15.53 2.99
N ILE A 128 -8.16 16.67 2.28
CA ILE A 128 -7.97 17.99 2.91
C ILE A 128 -9.09 18.36 3.89
N ASP A 129 -10.26 17.75 3.73
CA ASP A 129 -11.45 17.92 4.56
C ASP A 129 -11.82 16.66 5.36
N SER A 130 -10.90 15.69 5.48
CA SER A 130 -11.13 14.47 6.27
C SER A 130 -11.52 14.80 7.72
N ASP A 131 -12.57 14.16 8.20
CA ASP A 131 -13.04 14.25 9.58
C ASP A 131 -12.44 13.18 10.50
N HIS A 132 -11.54 12.34 9.96
CA HIS A 132 -10.92 11.26 10.72
C HIS A 132 -10.18 11.82 11.95
N PRO A 133 -10.45 11.32 13.18
CA PRO A 133 -9.90 11.91 14.40
C PRO A 133 -8.36 11.98 14.42
N ASP A 134 -7.69 10.96 13.88
CA ASP A 134 -6.23 10.93 13.79
C ASP A 134 -5.64 11.99 12.87
N PHE A 135 -6.44 12.62 12.01
CA PHE A 135 -5.93 13.72 11.18
C PHE A 135 -5.48 14.91 12.03
N ALA A 136 -6.02 15.05 13.25
CA ALA A 136 -5.57 16.04 14.21
C ALA A 136 -4.09 15.86 14.63
N LYS A 137 -3.53 14.66 14.53
CA LYS A 137 -2.09 14.40 14.76
C LYS A 137 -1.19 15.15 13.77
N TYR A 138 -1.76 15.54 12.62
CA TYR A 138 -1.11 16.29 11.55
C TYR A 138 -1.79 17.65 11.31
N HIS A 139 -2.37 18.23 12.37
CA HIS A 139 -3.07 19.52 12.34
C HIS A 139 -4.18 19.63 11.28
N LYS A 140 -4.77 18.50 10.89
CA LYS A 140 -5.73 18.40 9.78
C LYS A 140 -5.18 18.96 8.46
N ASN A 141 -3.90 18.73 8.20
CA ASN A 141 -3.21 19.22 7.02
C ASN A 141 -2.68 18.03 6.18
N GLN A 142 -3.19 17.89 4.96
CA GLN A 142 -2.80 16.79 4.06
C GLN A 142 -1.30 16.85 3.72
N GLY A 143 -0.78 18.04 3.43
CA GLY A 143 0.63 18.21 3.06
C GLY A 143 1.57 17.86 4.22
N GLU A 144 1.20 18.23 5.45
CA GLU A 144 1.93 17.85 6.66
C GLU A 144 1.91 16.34 6.86
N MET A 145 0.73 15.71 6.77
CA MET A 145 0.59 14.26 6.89
C MET A 145 1.41 13.53 5.83
N TYR A 146 1.33 13.96 4.57
CA TYR A 146 2.09 13.36 3.47
C TYR A 146 3.60 13.44 3.74
N ARG A 147 4.11 14.64 4.08
CA ARG A 147 5.53 14.83 4.39
C ARG A 147 5.98 13.95 5.55
N ALA A 148 5.21 13.90 6.65
CA ALA A 148 5.53 13.08 7.81
C ALA A 148 5.59 11.59 7.47
N ILE A 149 4.63 11.09 6.67
CA ILE A 149 4.64 9.71 6.16
C ILE A 149 5.89 9.46 5.30
N THR A 150 6.17 10.33 4.33
CA THR A 150 7.31 10.18 3.44
C THR A 150 8.63 10.15 4.22
N GLU A 151 8.83 11.07 5.16
CA GLU A 151 10.03 11.12 6.01
C GLU A 151 10.18 9.86 6.87
N ALA A 152 9.08 9.40 7.51
CA ALA A 152 9.09 8.20 8.32
C ALA A 152 9.50 6.97 7.49
N TYR A 153 8.84 6.73 6.36
CA TYR A 153 9.14 5.57 5.50
C TYR A 153 10.55 5.64 4.90
N HIS A 154 11.07 6.82 4.54
CA HIS A 154 12.45 6.95 4.07
C HIS A 154 13.47 6.61 5.16
N LYS A 155 13.24 7.08 6.39
CA LYS A 155 14.13 6.75 7.50
C LYS A 155 14.11 5.25 7.80
N LEU A 156 12.92 4.66 7.87
CA LEU A 156 12.76 3.22 8.09
C LEU A 156 13.39 2.38 6.99
N ALA A 157 13.20 2.75 5.71
CA ALA A 157 13.82 2.08 4.58
C ALA A 157 15.35 2.09 4.69
N LYS A 158 15.94 3.23 5.05
CA LYS A 158 17.39 3.36 5.24
C LYS A 158 17.90 2.51 6.40
N GLU A 159 17.20 2.50 7.52
CA GLU A 159 17.60 1.76 8.73
C GLU A 159 17.43 0.25 8.58
N SER A 160 16.40 -0.19 7.86
CA SER A 160 16.08 -1.61 7.67
C SER A 160 16.60 -2.20 6.37
N SER A 161 17.14 -1.38 5.46
CA SER A 161 17.51 -1.75 4.09
C SER A 161 16.38 -2.40 3.29
N LEU A 162 15.12 -2.03 3.59
CA LEU A 162 13.93 -2.51 2.90
C LEU A 162 13.51 -1.53 1.80
N ARG A 163 13.03 -2.04 0.68
CA ARG A 163 12.44 -1.20 -0.36
C ARG A 163 11.04 -0.74 0.04
N VAL A 164 10.62 0.39 -0.53
CA VAL A 164 9.34 1.05 -0.23
C VAL A 164 8.45 1.03 -1.46
N ILE A 165 7.24 0.47 -1.34
CA ILE A 165 6.19 0.62 -2.35
C ILE A 165 5.59 2.01 -2.18
N PRO A 166 5.71 2.94 -3.16
CA PRO A 166 5.45 4.37 -2.97
C PRO A 166 3.99 4.74 -3.25
N SER A 167 3.04 4.01 -2.67
CA SER A 167 1.61 4.24 -2.87
C SER A 167 1.19 5.65 -2.44
N GLY A 168 1.72 6.15 -1.31
CA GLY A 168 1.50 7.53 -0.87
C GLY A 168 1.92 8.58 -1.90
N LYS A 169 3.11 8.42 -2.48
CA LYS A 169 3.59 9.30 -3.55
C LYS A 169 2.65 9.29 -4.76
N VAL A 170 2.28 8.11 -5.26
CA VAL A 170 1.39 8.01 -6.43
C VAL A 170 0.06 8.72 -6.19
N ILE A 171 -0.55 8.53 -5.02
CA ILE A 171 -1.80 9.22 -4.68
C ILE A 171 -1.60 10.74 -4.62
N GLN A 172 -0.47 11.21 -4.08
CA GLN A 172 -0.19 12.65 -4.00
C GLN A 172 0.02 13.27 -5.39
N GLU A 173 0.72 12.59 -6.29
CA GLU A 173 0.93 13.01 -7.68
C GLU A 173 -0.40 13.08 -8.45
N LEU A 174 -1.27 12.08 -8.26
CA LEU A 174 -2.59 12.08 -8.89
C LEU A 174 -3.47 13.23 -8.39
N ARG A 175 -3.45 13.53 -7.08
CA ARG A 175 -4.20 14.66 -6.49
C ARG A 175 -3.82 16.02 -7.07
N ALA A 176 -2.59 16.18 -7.59
CA ALA A 176 -2.16 17.41 -8.24
C ALA A 176 -2.75 17.59 -9.67
N LEU A 177 -3.39 16.55 -10.23
CA LEU A 177 -3.97 16.59 -11.57
C LEU A 177 -5.41 17.09 -11.52
N PRO A 178 -5.85 17.95 -12.46
CA PRO A 178 -7.22 18.47 -12.49
C PRO A 178 -8.33 17.41 -12.46
N ALA A 179 -8.06 16.20 -12.99
CA ALA A 179 -9.02 15.11 -13.00
C ALA A 179 -9.31 14.54 -11.60
N PHE A 180 -8.40 14.71 -10.63
CA PHE A 180 -8.51 14.20 -9.26
C PHE A 180 -8.40 15.29 -8.18
N ASP A 181 -8.34 16.55 -8.60
CA ASP A 181 -8.39 17.73 -7.74
C ASP A 181 -9.85 18.01 -7.32
N TYR A 182 -10.36 17.18 -6.39
CA TYR A 182 -11.77 17.21 -5.99
C TYR A 182 -12.27 18.55 -5.41
N PRO A 183 -11.46 19.38 -4.71
CA PRO A 183 -11.90 20.72 -4.30
C PRO A 183 -12.20 21.65 -5.47
N ASN A 184 -11.59 21.40 -6.64
CA ASN A 184 -11.75 22.18 -7.87
C ASN A 184 -12.58 21.46 -8.96
N GLY A 185 -13.37 20.46 -8.58
CA GLY A 185 -14.31 19.77 -9.47
C GLY A 185 -13.78 18.47 -10.11
N GLY A 186 -12.59 18.02 -9.72
CA GLY A 186 -12.10 16.67 -10.00
C GLY A 186 -12.83 15.59 -9.20
N ILE A 187 -12.43 14.33 -9.40
CA ILE A 187 -12.98 13.19 -8.64
C ILE A 187 -12.09 12.90 -7.44
N SER A 188 -12.69 12.74 -6.26
CA SER A 188 -11.97 12.29 -5.07
C SER A 188 -11.39 10.87 -5.29
N LEU A 189 -10.13 10.70 -4.92
CA LEU A 189 -9.47 9.38 -4.90
C LEU A 189 -9.83 8.60 -3.64
N CYS A 190 -10.57 9.18 -2.69
CA CYS A 190 -11.06 8.50 -1.50
C CYS A 190 -12.58 8.29 -1.59
N ARG A 191 -13.12 7.44 -0.71
CA ARG A 191 -14.57 7.21 -0.58
C ARG A 191 -15.16 7.83 0.70
N ASP A 192 -14.30 8.10 1.67
CA ASP A 192 -14.68 8.54 3.02
C ASP A 192 -13.61 9.46 3.64
N GLY A 193 -12.87 10.18 2.79
CA GLY A 193 -11.81 11.09 3.24
C GLY A 193 -10.47 10.43 3.57
N PHE A 194 -10.38 9.10 3.59
CA PHE A 194 -9.09 8.42 3.84
C PHE A 194 -8.92 7.04 3.21
N HIS A 195 -9.96 6.24 3.01
CA HIS A 195 -9.85 5.02 2.24
C HIS A 195 -10.08 5.29 0.75
N MET A 196 -9.45 4.49 -0.11
CA MET A 196 -9.51 4.72 -1.54
C MET A 196 -10.91 4.54 -2.13
N ASN A 197 -11.24 5.39 -3.09
CA ASN A 197 -12.35 5.18 -4.01
C ASN A 197 -12.22 3.79 -4.66
N CYS A 198 -13.33 3.06 -4.72
CA CYS A 198 -13.33 1.67 -5.16
C CYS A 198 -12.87 1.49 -6.60
N LEU A 199 -13.05 2.48 -7.48
CA LEU A 199 -12.66 2.41 -8.88
C LEU A 199 -11.24 2.94 -9.08
N TYR A 200 -11.05 4.24 -8.91
CA TYR A 200 -9.81 4.92 -9.33
C TYR A 200 -8.70 4.81 -8.30
N GLY A 201 -9.03 4.99 -7.02
CA GLY A 201 -8.06 4.93 -5.93
C GLY A 201 -7.46 3.53 -5.78
N ARG A 202 -8.32 2.51 -5.65
CA ARG A 202 -7.87 1.11 -5.57
C ARG A 202 -7.10 0.67 -6.82
N TYR A 203 -7.54 1.08 -8.01
CA TYR A 203 -6.80 0.80 -9.24
C TYR A 203 -5.40 1.44 -9.22
N ALA A 204 -5.28 2.71 -8.81
CA ALA A 204 -3.99 3.38 -8.71
C ALA A 204 -3.02 2.66 -7.77
N LEU A 205 -3.49 2.22 -6.59
CA LEU A 205 -2.67 1.46 -5.66
C LEU A 205 -2.25 0.10 -6.21
N ALA A 206 -3.19 -0.66 -6.77
CA ALA A 206 -2.92 -1.98 -7.33
C ALA A 206 -1.95 -1.89 -8.53
N ALA A 207 -2.11 -0.90 -9.40
CA ALA A 207 -1.20 -0.61 -10.50
C ALA A 207 0.21 -0.22 -10.02
N THR A 208 0.29 0.55 -8.92
CA THR A 208 1.57 0.90 -8.28
C THR A 208 2.30 -0.35 -7.79
N TRP A 209 1.59 -1.23 -7.08
CA TRP A 209 2.14 -2.51 -6.63
C TRP A 209 2.54 -3.40 -7.80
N PHE A 210 1.74 -3.42 -8.87
CA PHE A 210 2.02 -4.18 -10.08
C PHE A 210 3.36 -3.76 -10.71
N GLU A 211 3.55 -2.48 -11.03
CA GLU A 211 4.81 -2.01 -11.61
C GLU A 211 5.99 -2.25 -10.65
N PHE A 212 5.80 -1.95 -9.36
CA PHE A 212 6.88 -2.04 -8.39
C PHE A 212 7.34 -3.48 -8.12
N ILE A 213 6.39 -4.40 -7.89
CA ILE A 213 6.67 -5.79 -7.49
C ILE A 213 6.90 -6.69 -8.70
N LEU A 214 6.05 -6.59 -9.73
CA LEU A 214 6.11 -7.47 -10.90
C LEU A 214 7.01 -6.96 -12.02
N GLN A 215 7.59 -5.77 -11.83
CA GLN A 215 8.53 -5.11 -12.73
C GLN A 215 8.05 -5.12 -14.19
N ASP A 216 6.78 -4.77 -14.38
CA ASP A 216 6.15 -4.72 -15.70
C ASP A 216 5.31 -3.45 -15.85
N SER A 217 5.12 -3.01 -17.10
CA SER A 217 4.47 -1.74 -17.41
C SER A 217 2.96 -1.83 -17.31
N ILE A 218 2.34 -0.89 -16.60
CA ILE A 218 0.88 -0.79 -16.51
C ILE A 218 0.23 -0.19 -17.77
N ILE A 219 1.02 0.46 -18.64
CA ILE A 219 0.51 1.25 -19.78
C ILE A 219 -0.43 0.41 -20.66
N GLU A 220 0.03 -0.76 -21.10
CA GLU A 220 -0.70 -1.66 -22.01
C GLU A 220 -1.64 -2.63 -21.29
N ASN A 221 -1.73 -2.57 -19.95
CA ASN A 221 -2.57 -3.49 -19.18
C ASN A 221 -4.06 -3.32 -19.51
N THR A 222 -4.79 -4.39 -19.79
CA THR A 222 -6.18 -4.29 -20.29
C THR A 222 -7.24 -4.32 -19.19
N PHE A 223 -6.86 -4.55 -17.93
CA PHE A 223 -7.80 -4.61 -16.81
C PHE A 223 -8.49 -3.27 -16.55
N LEU A 224 -9.79 -3.34 -16.23
CA LEU A 224 -10.59 -2.21 -15.74
C LEU A 224 -11.28 -2.59 -14.43
N PRO A 225 -11.33 -1.67 -13.45
CA PRO A 225 -12.02 -1.91 -12.18
C PRO A 225 -13.55 -1.87 -12.34
N GLY A 226 -14.29 -2.22 -11.28
CA GLY A 226 -15.73 -1.92 -11.18
C GLY A 226 -16.70 -3.02 -11.62
N ASN A 227 -16.26 -4.20 -12.05
CA ASN A 227 -17.13 -5.37 -12.31
C ASN A 227 -18.42 -5.06 -13.12
N GLY A 228 -18.32 -4.22 -14.15
CA GLY A 228 -19.46 -3.83 -15.00
C GLY A 228 -20.00 -2.43 -14.75
N GLU A 229 -19.48 -1.71 -13.75
CA GLU A 229 -19.69 -0.26 -13.61
C GLU A 229 -19.03 0.50 -14.77
N GLU A 230 -19.63 1.64 -15.14
CA GLU A 230 -19.07 2.53 -16.15
C GLU A 230 -17.82 3.22 -15.61
N VAL A 231 -16.67 2.92 -16.23
CA VAL A 231 -15.38 3.51 -15.87
C VAL A 231 -14.95 4.49 -16.96
N ASP A 232 -14.69 5.74 -16.56
CA ASP A 232 -14.02 6.71 -17.43
C ASP A 232 -12.58 6.26 -17.72
N ARG A 233 -12.38 5.75 -18.94
CA ARG A 233 -11.10 5.24 -19.44
C ARG A 233 -10.02 6.32 -19.52
N SER A 234 -10.39 7.59 -19.67
CA SER A 234 -9.40 8.68 -19.71
C SER A 234 -8.71 8.84 -18.36
N LYS A 235 -9.43 8.66 -17.25
CA LYS A 235 -8.88 8.69 -15.89
C LYS A 235 -8.01 7.48 -15.61
N ILE A 236 -8.40 6.29 -16.07
CA ILE A 236 -7.56 5.09 -16.00
C ILE A 236 -6.25 5.29 -16.76
N LYS A 237 -6.32 5.82 -17.99
CA LYS A 237 -5.14 6.16 -18.78
C LYS A 237 -4.24 7.14 -18.04
N LEU A 238 -4.79 8.21 -17.47
CA LEU A 238 -4.04 9.20 -16.70
C LEU A 238 -3.34 8.59 -15.47
N ILE A 239 -4.03 7.68 -14.76
CA ILE A 239 -3.44 6.94 -13.63
C ILE A 239 -2.24 6.13 -14.09
N LYS A 240 -2.38 5.37 -15.17
CA LYS A 240 -1.29 4.57 -15.74
C LYS A 240 -0.10 5.41 -16.15
N GLU A 241 -0.34 6.51 -16.87
CA GLU A 241 0.71 7.43 -17.33
C GLU A 241 1.45 8.06 -16.14
N THR A 242 0.72 8.43 -15.08
CA THR A 242 1.31 8.97 -13.85
C THR A 242 2.21 7.94 -13.18
N ILE A 243 1.72 6.72 -12.96
CA ILE A 243 2.48 5.63 -12.33
C ILE A 243 3.75 5.32 -13.12
N HIS A 244 3.60 5.10 -14.43
CA HIS A 244 4.72 4.76 -15.31
C HIS A 244 5.75 5.89 -15.40
N GLY A 245 5.28 7.15 -15.44
CA GLY A 245 6.12 8.34 -15.46
C GLY A 245 6.99 8.52 -14.22
N LEU A 246 6.58 7.96 -13.08
CA LEU A 246 7.37 7.96 -11.84
C LEU A 246 8.53 6.94 -11.86
N ARG A 247 8.60 6.10 -12.91
CA ARG A 247 9.67 5.12 -13.13
C ARG A 247 9.95 4.26 -11.91
N LEU A 248 8.91 3.60 -11.40
CA LEU A 248 8.99 2.83 -10.15
C LEU A 248 10.06 1.72 -10.21
N PHE A 249 10.41 1.23 -11.40
CA PHE A 249 11.51 0.29 -11.63
C PHE A 249 12.89 0.85 -11.25
N GLU A 250 13.08 2.17 -11.32
CA GLU A 250 14.33 2.86 -11.01
C GLU A 250 14.44 3.21 -9.53
N LEU A 251 13.36 3.06 -8.74
CA LEU A 251 13.37 3.26 -7.28
C LEU A 251 14.03 2.09 -6.51
N LEU A 252 14.92 1.34 -7.17
CA LEU A 252 15.83 0.43 -6.50
C LEU A 252 16.64 1.26 -5.50
N PHE A 253 16.39 1.04 -4.21
CA PHE A 253 17.15 1.68 -3.14
C PHE A 253 18.65 1.43 -3.39
N THR A 254 19.35 2.46 -3.84
CA THR A 254 20.80 2.55 -3.85
C THR A 254 21.22 3.09 -2.48
N PRO A 255 21.87 2.28 -1.63
CA PRO A 255 22.34 2.77 -0.34
C PRO A 255 23.24 4.01 -0.55
N GLY A 256 22.78 5.17 -0.10
CA GLY A 256 23.52 6.43 -0.17
C GLY A 256 23.06 7.46 -1.21
N GLN A 257 22.07 7.17 -2.08
CA GLN A 257 21.46 8.22 -2.90
C GLN A 257 20.35 8.94 -2.12
N SER A 258 20.48 10.26 -1.96
CA SER A 258 19.37 11.11 -1.58
C SER A 258 18.37 11.10 -2.73
N LEU A 259 17.21 10.51 -2.54
CA LEU A 259 16.08 10.76 -3.42
C LEU A 259 15.69 12.23 -3.21
N SER A 260 16.06 13.10 -4.14
CA SER A 260 15.62 14.48 -4.14
C SER A 260 14.15 14.50 -4.55
N TYR A 261 13.27 14.39 -3.56
CA TYR A 261 11.88 14.78 -3.74
C TYR A 261 11.85 16.29 -3.58
N ASP A 262 11.71 17.00 -4.71
CA ASP A 262 11.50 18.44 -4.74
C ASP A 262 10.10 18.67 -4.14
N PHE A 263 10.02 18.96 -2.84
CA PHE A 263 8.74 19.11 -2.11
C PHE A 263 8.08 20.49 -2.30
N ASP A 264 8.71 21.36 -3.10
CA ASP A 264 8.35 22.78 -3.27
C ASP A 264 7.90 23.13 -4.71
N LYS A 265 7.28 22.20 -5.44
CA LYS A 265 6.63 22.50 -6.73
C LYS A 265 5.18 22.05 -6.76
#